data_AF-A0A9E5QTN2-F1
#
_entry.id   AF-A0A9E5QTN2-F1
#
_cell.length_a   1.000
_cell.length_b   1.000
_cell.length_c   1.000
_cell.angle_alpha   90.00
_cell.angle_beta   90.00
_cell.angle_gamma   90.00
#
_symmetry.space_group_name_H-M   'P 1'
#
loop_
_entity.id
_entity.type
_entity.pdbx_description
1 polymer ?
#
loop_
_entity_poly.entity_id
_entity_poly.type
_entity_poly.pdbx_seq_one_letter_code
_entity_poly.pdbx_strand_id
1 'polypeptide(L)'
;MGIEEAILQEVEERSLQQGLQQGLQEGLQQGLQQGLQQGVQQGVQQGALQTKIAGIRKALAQGKLNREEIAELFEVSLDFVNEVQEGKHPQK
;
A
#
# COMPACT_ATOMS: atom_id res chain seq x y z
N MET A 1 50.71 13.47 23.13
CA MET A 1 49.50 12.63 23.03
C MET A 1 49.70 11.43 23.93
N GLY A 2 48.92 11.36 25.00
CA GLY A 2 48.96 10.27 25.97
C GLY A 2 48.15 9.07 25.47
N ILE A 3 48.46 7.87 25.96
CA ILE A 3 47.75 6.63 25.62
C ILE A 3 46.24 6.77 25.95
N GLU A 4 45.88 7.52 27.00
CA GLU A 4 44.50 7.79 27.39
C GLU A 4 43.70 8.58 26.34
N GLU A 5 44.32 9.57 25.69
CA GLU A 5 43.67 10.37 24.63
C GLU A 5 43.38 9.50 23.41
N ALA A 6 44.32 8.62 23.03
CA ALA A 6 44.14 7.70 21.90
C ALA A 6 43.01 6.68 22.16
N ILE A 7 42.91 6.17 23.39
CA ILE A 7 41.82 5.24 23.78
C ILE A 7 40.47 5.95 23.74
N LEU A 8 40.37 7.17 24.27
CA LEU A 8 39.13 7.96 24.26
C LEU A 8 38.66 8.23 22.82
N GLN A 9 39.57 8.62 21.93
CA GLN A 9 39.25 8.86 20.52
C GLN A 9 38.74 7.59 19.82
N GLU A 10 39.41 6.45 20.03
CA GLU A 10 38.97 5.18 19.43
C GLU A 10 37.60 4.74 19.96
N VAL A 11 37.33 4.94 21.25
CA VAL A 11 36.02 4.62 21.85
C VAL A 11 34.93 5.53 21.32
N GLU A 12 35.19 6.83 21.16
CA GLU A 12 34.22 7.79 20.58
C GLU A 12 33.89 7.45 19.13
N GLU A 13 34.91 7.17 18.30
CA GLU A 13 34.73 6.78 16.90
C GLU A 13 33.92 5.48 16.79
N ARG A 14 34.27 4.46 17.59
CA ARG A 14 33.53 3.19 17.61
C ARG A 14 32.08 3.38 18.07
N SER A 15 31.87 4.17 19.12
CA SER A 15 30.54 4.42 19.67
C SER A 15 29.65 5.17 18.67
N LEU A 16 30.21 6.17 17.97
CA LEU A 16 29.51 6.90 16.92
C LEU A 16 29.16 5.99 15.74
N GLN A 17 30.10 5.16 15.30
CA GLN A 17 29.85 4.19 14.23
C GLN A 17 28.77 3.17 14.61
N GLN A 18 28.81 2.66 15.85
CA GLN A 18 27.80 1.73 16.36
C GLN A 18 26.42 2.38 16.42
N GLY A 19 26.33 3.59 16.98
CA GLY A 19 25.06 4.34 17.05
C GLY A 19 24.48 4.64 15.68
N LEU A 20 25.32 5.04 14.72
CA LEU A 20 24.89 5.30 13.34
C LEU A 20 24.41 4.01 12.65
N GLN A 21 25.15 2.91 12.81
CA GLN A 21 24.79 1.63 12.23
C GLN A 21 23.48 1.09 12.81
N GLN A 22 23.30 1.18 14.12
CA GLN A 22 22.06 0.79 14.80
C GLN A 22 20.89 1.64 14.34
N GLY A 23 21.02 2.98 14.41
CA GLY A 23 19.96 3.89 14.00
C GLY A 23 19.57 3.73 12.53
N LEU A 24 20.53 3.51 11.63
CA LEU A 24 20.26 3.24 10.22
C LEU A 24 19.55 1.90 10.02
N GLN A 25 20.01 0.84 10.69
CA GLN A 25 19.42 -0.49 10.60
C GLN A 25 17.96 -0.49 11.12
N GLU A 26 17.72 0.12 12.27
CA GLU A 26 16.40 0.24 12.86
C GLU A 26 15.47 1.09 11.99
N GLY A 27 15.94 2.27 11.56
CA GLY A 27 15.18 3.17 10.69
C GLY A 27 14.80 2.52 9.35
N LEU A 28 15.75 1.82 8.71
CA LEU A 28 15.49 1.12 7.45
C LEU A 28 14.52 -0.04 7.65
N GLN A 29 14.68 -0.83 8.71
CA GLN A 29 13.80 -1.96 8.99
C GLN A 29 12.35 -1.49 9.25
N GLN A 30 12.19 -0.46 10.07
CA GLN A 30 10.87 0.11 10.38
C GLN A 30 10.24 0.74 9.14
N GLY A 31 10.99 1.55 8.39
CA GLY A 31 10.51 2.20 7.18
C GLY A 31 10.10 1.21 6.11
N LEU A 32 10.91 0.16 5.89
CA LEU A 32 10.59 -0.89 4.91
C LEU A 32 9.36 -1.70 5.33
N GLN A 33 9.26 -2.07 6.61
CA GLN A 33 8.10 -2.83 7.11
C GLN A 33 6.79 -2.04 6.95
N GLN A 34 6.81 -0.76 7.35
CA GLN A 34 5.63 0.11 7.22
C GLN A 34 5.27 0.35 5.75
N GLY A 35 6.26 0.66 4.91
CA GLY A 35 6.04 0.91 3.49
C GLY A 35 5.49 -0.31 2.76
N LEU A 36 6.04 -1.51 3.03
CA LEU A 36 5.55 -2.75 2.45
C LEU A 36 4.12 -3.07 2.91
N GLN A 37 3.82 -2.94 4.21
CA GLN A 37 2.49 -3.22 4.72
C GLN A 37 1.43 -2.29 4.10
N GLN A 38 1.71 -0.99 4.04
CA GLN A 38 0.82 -0.02 3.41
C GLN A 38 0.66 -0.29 1.91
N GLY A 39 1.77 -0.53 1.21
CA GLY A 39 1.77 -0.79 -0.23
C GLY A 39 0.98 -2.05 -0.60
N VAL A 40 1.19 -3.14 0.14
CA VAL A 40 0.45 -4.40 -0.07
C VAL A 40 -1.04 -4.19 0.22
N GLN A 41 -1.40 -3.53 1.33
CA GLN A 41 -2.80 -3.30 1.67
C GLN A 41 -3.51 -2.44 0.62
N GLN A 42 -2.87 -1.37 0.15
CA GLN A 42 -3.40 -0.53 -0.92
C GLN A 42 -3.53 -1.31 -2.23
N GLY A 43 -2.51 -2.07 -2.61
CA GLY A 43 -2.50 -2.87 -3.84
C GLY A 43 -3.60 -3.93 -3.86
N VAL A 44 -3.81 -4.65 -2.75
CA VAL A 44 -4.89 -5.64 -2.63
C VAL A 44 -6.26 -4.99 -2.75
N GLN A 45 -6.48 -3.85 -2.08
CA GLN A 45 -7.76 -3.13 -2.16
C GLN A 45 -8.04 -2.60 -3.57
N GLN A 46 -7.04 -2.00 -4.21
CA GLN A 46 -7.16 -1.53 -5.60
C GLN A 46 -7.40 -2.69 -6.57
N GLY A 47 -6.70 -3.82 -6.40
CA GLY A 47 -6.89 -5.01 -7.22
C GLY A 47 -8.31 -5.57 -7.12
N ALA A 48 -8.82 -5.74 -5.89
CA ALA A 48 -10.19 -6.21 -5.66
C ALA A 48 -11.23 -5.28 -6.29
N LEU A 49 -11.05 -3.96 -6.16
CA LEU A 49 -11.92 -2.96 -6.78
C LEU A 49 -11.89 -3.04 -8.31
N GLN A 50 -10.70 -3.13 -8.91
CA GLN A 50 -10.55 -3.27 -10.36
C GLN A 50 -11.19 -4.56 -10.88
N THR A 51 -11.07 -5.67 -10.16
CA THR A 51 -11.76 -6.92 -10.51
C THR A 51 -13.27 -6.76 -10.47
N LYS A 52 -13.82 -6.10 -9.45
CA LYS A 52 -15.27 -5.79 -9.39
C LYS A 52 -15.71 -4.95 -10.58
N ILE A 53 -14.99 -3.85 -10.87
CA ILE A 53 -15.28 -2.97 -12.01
C ILE A 53 -15.25 -3.73 -13.34
N ALA A 54 -14.24 -4.59 -13.55
CA ALA A 54 -14.13 -5.38 -14.77
C ALA A 54 -15.29 -6.37 -14.91
N GLY A 55 -15.71 -7.01 -13.81
CA GLY A 55 -16.88 -7.88 -13.76
C GLY A 55 -18.17 -7.15 -14.13
N ILE A 56 -18.41 -5.99 -13.52
CA ILE A 56 -19.58 -5.14 -13.79
C ILE A 56 -19.60 -4.69 -15.25
N ARG A 57 -18.47 -4.22 -15.80
CA ARG A 57 -18.37 -3.83 -17.23
C ARG A 57 -18.72 -4.98 -18.14
N LYS A 58 -18.24 -6.19 -17.84
CA LYS A 58 -18.54 -7.39 -18.62
C LYS A 58 -20.03 -7.75 -18.53
N ALA A 59 -20.64 -7.65 -17.36
CA ALA A 59 -22.07 -7.91 -17.17
C ALA A 59 -22.93 -6.90 -17.94
N LEU A 60 -22.59 -5.61 -17.87
CA LEU A 60 -23.24 -4.55 -18.63
C LEU A 60 -23.12 -4.78 -20.14
N ALA A 61 -21.93 -5.16 -20.63
CA ALA A 61 -21.71 -5.44 -22.05
C ALA A 61 -22.48 -6.66 -22.57
N GLN A 62 -22.78 -7.63 -21.70
CA GLN A 62 -23.58 -8.81 -22.08
C GLN A 62 -25.07 -8.48 -22.22
N GLY A 63 -25.56 -7.42 -21.56
CA GLY A 63 -26.96 -6.97 -21.64
C GLY A 63 -28.00 -7.97 -21.11
N LYS A 64 -27.56 -8.99 -20.35
CA LYS A 64 -28.45 -10.03 -19.80
C LYS A 64 -29.05 -9.67 -18.44
N LEU A 65 -28.42 -8.74 -17.73
CA LEU A 65 -28.81 -8.29 -16.41
C LEU A 65 -29.07 -6.79 -16.47
N ASN A 66 -30.07 -6.32 -15.75
CA ASN A 66 -30.28 -4.90 -15.50
C ASN A 66 -29.28 -4.38 -14.45
N ARG A 67 -29.27 -3.07 -14.21
CA ARG A 67 -28.26 -2.45 -13.35
C ARG A 67 -28.48 -2.79 -11.89
N GLU A 68 -29.72 -2.96 -11.48
CA GLU A 68 -30.14 -3.35 -10.14
C GLU A 68 -29.67 -4.78 -9.82
N GLU A 69 -29.88 -5.72 -10.75
CA GLU A 69 -29.40 -7.11 -10.66
C GLU A 69 -27.87 -7.17 -10.63
N ILE A 70 -27.18 -6.31 -11.39
CA ILE A 70 -25.71 -6.22 -11.36
C ILE A 70 -25.24 -5.65 -10.02
N ALA A 71 -25.92 -4.63 -9.49
CA ALA A 71 -25.59 -4.04 -8.20
C ALA A 71 -25.72 -5.09 -7.07
N GLU A 72 -26.79 -5.86 -7.09
CA GLU A 72 -27.02 -6.97 -6.15
C GLU A 72 -25.97 -8.08 -6.31
N LEU A 73 -25.69 -8.55 -7.53
CA LEU A 73 -24.74 -9.62 -7.81
C LEU A 73 -23.31 -9.29 -7.36
N PHE A 74 -22.88 -8.03 -7.50
CA PHE A 74 -21.54 -7.59 -7.15
C PHE A 74 -21.44 -6.97 -5.74
N GLU A 75 -22.56 -6.94 -5.01
CA GLU A 75 -22.70 -6.34 -3.69
C GLU A 75 -22.18 -4.89 -3.68
N VAL A 76 -22.71 -4.06 -4.59
CA VAL A 76 -22.38 -2.64 -4.74
C VAL A 76 -23.65 -1.80 -4.85
N SER A 77 -23.52 -0.48 -4.73
CA SER A 77 -24.64 0.43 -4.97
C SER A 77 -24.98 0.54 -6.46
N LEU A 78 -26.22 0.93 -6.77
CA LEU A 78 -26.63 1.25 -8.13
C LEU A 78 -25.80 2.40 -8.70
N ASP A 79 -25.44 3.39 -7.88
CA ASP A 79 -24.57 4.51 -8.26
C ASP A 79 -23.20 4.02 -8.69
N PHE A 80 -22.61 3.04 -7.99
CA PHE A 80 -21.35 2.44 -8.38
C PHE A 80 -21.43 1.81 -9.78
N VAL A 81 -22.51 1.08 -10.09
CA VAL A 81 -22.72 0.49 -11.41
C VAL A 81 -22.86 1.58 -12.49
N ASN A 82 -23.56 2.67 -12.18
CA ASN A 82 -23.69 3.83 -13.07
C ASN A 82 -22.34 4.51 -13.33
N GLU A 83 -21.53 4.74 -12.29
CA GLU A 83 -20.20 5.32 -12.40
C GLU A 83 -19.27 4.46 -13.27
N VAL A 84 -19.32 3.13 -13.09
CA VAL A 84 -18.58 2.19 -13.93
C VAL A 84 -18.99 2.27 -15.40
N GLN A 85 -20.29 2.42 -15.67
CA GLN A 85 -20.83 2.55 -17.03
C GLN A 85 -20.42 3.88 -17.68
N GLU A 86 -20.38 4.96 -16.91
CA GLU A 86 -19.95 6.29 -17.35
C GLU A 86 -18.42 6.41 -17.53
N GLY A 87 -17.67 5.35 -17.23
CA GLY A 87 -16.21 5.35 -17.31
C GLY A 87 -15.55 6.16 -16.20
N LYS A 88 -16.29 6.57 -15.17
CA LYS A 88 -15.75 7.20 -13.97
C LYS A 88 -14.99 6.16 -13.13
N HIS A 89 -14.12 6.64 -12.26
CA HIS A 89 -13.39 5.79 -11.32
C HIS A 89 -14.16 5.80 -10.00
N PRO A 90 -15.07 4.84 -9.77
CA PRO A 90 -15.84 4.82 -8.54
C PRO A 90 -14.89 4.65 -7.36
N GLN A 91 -14.99 5.56 -6.40
CA GLN A 91 -14.26 5.44 -5.14
C GLN A 91 -15.13 4.69 -4.14
N LYS A 92 -14.44 4.02 -3.22
CA LYS A 92 -15.00 3.15 -2.19
C LYS A 92 -16.11 3.83 -1.39
#